data_AF-A0A5N6BZQ6-F1
#
_entry.id   AF-A0A5N6BZQ6-F1
#
_cell.length_a   1.000
_cell.length_b   1.000
_cell.length_c   1.000
_cell.angle_alpha   90.00
_cell.angle_beta   90.00
_cell.angle_gamma   90.00
#
_symmetry.space_group_name_H-M   'P 1'
#
loop_
_entity.id
_entity.type
_entity.pdbx_description
1 polymer ?
#
loop_
_entity_poly.entity_id
_entity_poly.type
_entity_poly.pdbx_seq_one_letter_code
_entity_poly.pdbx_strand_id
1 'polypeptide(L)'
;MFRRTPMTSRLDHTVRLTRPADFIAIVPYMLGFHPERSIVAMAFEPAADPQATARGLRFSMRVDLPDRSEDTPDLAQHFADLLTRNDAERAMLIGYGPGWHVTPVIDAVRGALSEAGIDTIDALRVEGGRYWSYTCPDPDCCSPNGVPYDAGSNPAAAAAVFAGYVARPDRAALEAMLAPAGGQDREQVRAATREACAQAAQSAH
;
A
#
# COMPACT_ATOMS: atom_id res chain seq x y z
N MET A 1 -9.92 32.03 -8.59
CA MET A 1 -8.69 31.33 -9.03
C MET A 1 -8.20 30.49 -7.87
N PHE A 2 -8.74 29.28 -7.70
CA PHE A 2 -8.41 28.40 -6.56
C PHE A 2 -7.08 27.68 -6.85
N ARG A 3 -6.02 28.05 -6.14
CA ARG A 3 -4.82 27.22 -6.06
C ARG A 3 -5.21 25.95 -5.30
N ARG A 4 -5.28 24.82 -6.01
CA ARG A 4 -5.24 23.49 -5.38
C ARG A 4 -3.85 23.33 -4.77
N THR A 5 -3.75 23.43 -3.46
CA THR A 5 -2.57 22.99 -2.72
C THR A 5 -2.54 21.47 -2.81
N PRO A 6 -1.53 20.84 -3.43
CA PRO A 6 -1.41 19.40 -3.37
C PRO A 6 -1.18 18.98 -1.91
N MET A 7 -2.01 18.09 -1.37
CA MET A 7 -1.70 17.34 -0.16
C MET A 7 -0.58 16.35 -0.49
N THR A 8 0.65 16.86 -0.60
CA THR A 8 1.82 15.99 -0.45
C THR A 8 1.96 15.72 1.04
N SER A 9 1.67 14.50 1.47
CA SER A 9 2.23 13.96 2.71
C SER A 9 3.75 13.93 2.53
N ARG A 10 4.42 15.07 2.77
CA ARG A 10 5.87 15.10 2.90
C ARG A 10 6.17 14.37 4.20
N LEU A 11 6.74 13.17 4.07
CA LEU A 11 7.63 12.69 5.09
C LEU A 11 8.76 13.72 5.19
N ASP A 12 8.83 14.52 6.26
CA ASP A 12 10.00 15.38 6.53
C ASP A 12 11.27 14.53 6.80
N HIS A 13 11.13 13.20 6.78
CA HIS A 13 12.18 12.19 6.85
C HIS A 13 12.10 11.24 5.66
N THR A 14 13.10 11.29 4.79
CA THR A 14 13.22 10.33 3.68
C THR A 14 13.57 8.95 4.23
N VAL A 15 12.68 7.97 4.04
CA VAL A 15 12.94 6.56 4.35
C VAL A 15 13.53 5.89 3.12
N ARG A 16 14.72 5.31 3.27
CA ARG A 16 15.38 4.58 2.18
C ARG A 16 15.11 3.09 2.31
N LEU A 17 14.46 2.52 1.30
CA LEU A 17 14.20 1.09 1.20
C LEU A 17 15.26 0.45 0.31
N THR A 18 15.89 -0.62 0.79
CA THR A 18 17.02 -1.25 0.08
C THR A 18 16.90 -2.76 -0.02
N ARG A 19 16.26 -3.40 0.97
CA ARG A 19 16.10 -4.84 1.06
C ARG A 19 14.62 -5.20 0.93
N PRO A 20 14.28 -6.41 0.45
CA PRO A 20 12.90 -6.90 0.41
C PRO A 20 12.12 -6.69 1.71
N ALA A 21 12.78 -6.96 2.85
CA ALA A 21 12.19 -6.76 4.18
C ALA A 21 11.83 -5.30 4.49
N ASP A 22 12.55 -4.32 3.94
CA ASP A 22 12.25 -2.89 4.14
C ASP A 22 10.91 -2.53 3.49
N PHE A 23 10.67 -3.04 2.28
CA PHE A 23 9.41 -2.84 1.56
C PHE A 23 8.25 -3.49 2.31
N ILE A 24 8.42 -4.74 2.76
CA ILE A 24 7.39 -5.44 3.55
C ILE A 24 7.07 -4.67 4.84
N ALA A 25 8.11 -4.18 5.53
CA ALA A 25 7.98 -3.49 6.81
C ALA A 25 7.30 -2.11 6.70
N ILE A 26 7.41 -1.43 5.55
CA ILE A 26 6.83 -0.09 5.38
C ILE A 26 5.34 -0.13 5.00
N VAL A 27 4.87 -1.21 4.35
CA VAL A 27 3.49 -1.33 3.85
C VAL A 27 2.44 -1.02 4.91
N PRO A 28 2.49 -1.58 6.14
CA PRO A 28 1.43 -1.33 7.12
C PRO A 28 1.29 0.15 7.49
N TYR A 29 2.39 0.91 7.48
CA TYR A 29 2.38 2.34 7.77
C TYR A 29 1.88 3.17 6.60
N MET A 30 2.08 2.70 5.36
CA MET A 30 1.50 3.31 4.17
C MET A 30 -0.02 3.10 4.10
N LEU A 31 -0.51 1.93 4.52
CA LEU A 31 -1.93 1.59 4.52
C LEU A 31 -2.65 2.08 5.79
N GLY A 32 -1.93 2.30 6.88
CA GLY A 32 -2.48 2.58 8.21
C GLY A 32 -2.95 1.32 8.96
N PHE A 33 -2.75 0.12 8.40
CA PHE A 33 -3.08 -1.17 9.02
C PHE A 33 -2.24 -2.32 8.44
N HIS A 34 -2.13 -3.43 9.15
CA HIS A 34 -1.46 -4.62 8.64
C HIS A 34 -2.34 -5.34 7.58
N PRO A 35 -1.87 -5.47 6.33
CA PRO A 35 -2.64 -6.14 5.29
C PRO A 35 -2.62 -7.66 5.49
N GLU A 36 -3.77 -8.27 5.20
CA GLU A 36 -3.94 -9.71 5.09
C GLU A 36 -4.72 -10.02 3.82
N ARG A 37 -4.58 -11.25 3.30
CA ARG A 37 -5.30 -11.78 2.13
C ARG A 37 -5.41 -10.76 0.99
N SER A 38 -4.29 -10.13 0.62
CA SER A 38 -4.29 -9.04 -0.37
C SER A 38 -2.97 -8.96 -1.13
N ILE A 39 -3.00 -8.27 -2.27
CA ILE A 39 -1.82 -7.86 -3.02
C ILE A 39 -1.66 -6.37 -2.92
N VAL A 40 -0.42 -5.94 -2.67
CA VAL A 40 0.01 -4.55 -2.69
C VAL A 40 0.95 -4.35 -3.86
N ALA A 41 0.68 -3.34 -4.69
CA ALA A 41 1.65 -2.83 -5.66
C ALA A 41 2.20 -1.48 -5.17
N MET A 42 3.51 -1.32 -5.27
CA MET A 42 4.21 -0.05 -5.10
C MET A 42 4.77 0.37 -6.45
N ALA A 43 4.30 1.51 -6.97
CA ALA A 43 4.80 2.09 -8.20
C ALA A 43 5.80 3.19 -7.88
N PHE A 44 6.93 3.19 -8.58
CA PHE A 44 8.02 4.12 -8.34
C PHE A 44 8.06 5.22 -9.39
N GLU A 45 8.58 6.38 -9.00
CA GLU A 45 8.83 7.47 -9.92
C GLU A 45 9.77 7.00 -11.04
N PRO A 46 9.61 7.53 -12.26
CA PRO A 46 10.54 7.30 -13.35
C PRO A 46 11.97 7.68 -12.96
N ALA A 47 12.92 7.09 -13.67
CA ALA A 47 14.32 7.48 -13.56
C ALA A 47 14.51 8.92 -14.00
N ALA A 48 14.76 9.85 -13.06
CA ALA A 48 15.20 11.20 -13.43
C ALA A 48 16.57 11.16 -14.15
N ASP A 49 17.40 10.20 -13.77
CA ASP A 49 18.68 9.86 -14.38
C ASP A 49 18.74 8.33 -14.59
N PRO A 50 19.03 7.85 -15.81
CA PRO A 50 19.20 6.42 -16.09
C PRO A 50 20.24 5.72 -15.19
N GLN A 51 21.27 6.43 -14.72
CA GLN A 51 22.29 5.88 -13.82
C GLN A 51 21.90 5.94 -12.34
N ALA A 52 20.89 6.73 -11.96
CA ALA A 52 20.46 6.77 -10.58
C ALA A 52 19.88 5.39 -10.19
N THR A 53 20.17 4.93 -8.98
CA THR A 53 19.61 3.66 -8.45
C THR A 53 18.40 3.91 -7.55
N ALA A 54 18.31 5.08 -6.93
CA ALA A 54 17.21 5.46 -6.06
C ALA A 54 16.03 6.01 -6.86
N ARG A 55 14.80 5.64 -6.48
CA ARG A 55 13.55 6.19 -7.00
C ARG A 55 12.63 6.52 -5.83
N GLY A 56 11.85 7.58 -5.98
CA GLY A 56 10.76 7.90 -5.06
C GLY A 56 9.60 6.92 -5.23
N LEU A 57 8.82 6.69 -4.18
CA LEU A 57 7.51 6.05 -4.33
C LEU A 57 6.55 7.07 -4.93
N ARG A 58 5.87 6.71 -6.03
CA ARG A 58 4.87 7.55 -6.68
C ARG A 58 3.49 7.31 -6.08
N PHE A 59 3.09 6.05 -6.00
CA PHE A 59 1.86 5.62 -5.33
C PHE A 59 1.94 4.15 -4.93
N SER A 60 1.01 3.74 -4.06
CA SER A 60 0.78 2.34 -3.75
C SER A 60 -0.70 2.02 -3.81
N MET A 61 -1.03 0.80 -4.17
CA MET A 61 -2.41 0.30 -4.13
C MET A 61 -2.46 -1.07 -3.49
N ARG A 62 -3.59 -1.36 -2.86
CA ARG A 62 -3.86 -2.62 -2.18
C ARG A 62 -5.19 -3.15 -2.67
N VAL A 63 -5.23 -4.40 -3.08
CA VAL A 63 -6.44 -5.09 -3.52
C VAL A 63 -6.57 -6.42 -2.79
N ASP A 64 -7.78 -6.76 -2.36
CA ASP A 64 -8.09 -8.06 -1.77
C ASP A 64 -7.79 -9.19 -2.76
N LEU A 65 -7.32 -10.33 -2.27
CA LEU A 65 -7.23 -11.54 -3.08
C LEU A 65 -8.64 -11.96 -3.49
N PRO A 66 -8.84 -12.41 -4.74
CA PRO A 66 -10.16 -12.81 -5.21
C PRO A 66 -10.60 -14.08 -4.49
N ASP A 67 -11.87 -14.17 -4.12
CA ASP A 67 -12.42 -15.38 -3.50
C ASP A 67 -12.52 -16.54 -4.50
N ARG A 68 -12.65 -16.23 -5.79
CA ARG A 68 -12.76 -17.21 -6.88
C ARG A 68 -11.57 -17.06 -7.82
N SER A 69 -10.95 -18.18 -8.18
CA SER A 69 -9.77 -18.17 -9.07
C SER A 69 -10.08 -17.62 -10.47
N GLU A 70 -11.34 -17.72 -10.93
CA GLU A 70 -11.80 -17.19 -12.21
C GLU A 70 -11.72 -15.66 -12.32
N ASP A 71 -11.70 -14.93 -11.19
CA ASP A 71 -11.57 -13.47 -11.16
C ASP A 71 -10.10 -13.00 -11.28
N THR A 72 -9.15 -13.93 -11.24
CA THR A 72 -7.70 -13.63 -11.26
C THR A 72 -7.25 -12.87 -12.52
N PRO A 73 -7.68 -13.24 -13.75
CA PRO A 73 -7.30 -12.51 -14.95
C PRO A 73 -7.82 -11.06 -14.96
N ASP A 74 -9.06 -10.85 -14.53
CA ASP A 74 -9.66 -9.51 -14.46
C ASP A 74 -8.93 -8.63 -13.43
N LEU A 75 -8.58 -9.20 -12.28
CA LEU A 75 -7.75 -8.54 -11.28
C LEU A 75 -6.37 -8.20 -11.84
N ALA A 76 -5.71 -9.12 -12.54
CA ALA A 76 -4.40 -8.89 -13.15
C ALA A 76 -4.44 -7.74 -14.18
N GLN A 77 -5.45 -7.75 -15.04
CA GLN A 77 -5.66 -6.67 -16.00
C GLN A 77 -5.95 -5.34 -15.29
N HIS A 78 -6.72 -5.36 -14.20
CA HIS A 78 -6.97 -4.16 -13.40
C HIS A 78 -5.68 -3.56 -12.81
N PHE A 79 -4.73 -4.39 -12.38
CA PHE A 79 -3.42 -3.92 -11.95
C PHE A 79 -2.66 -3.23 -13.10
N ALA A 80 -2.57 -3.87 -14.26
CA ALA A 80 -1.92 -3.29 -15.43
C ALA A 80 -2.54 -1.96 -15.84
N ASP A 81 -3.88 -1.91 -15.94
CA ASP A 81 -4.64 -0.71 -16.26
C ASP A 81 -4.33 0.44 -15.30
N LEU A 82 -4.37 0.21 -13.99
CA LEU A 82 -4.12 1.25 -13.00
C LEU A 82 -2.67 1.74 -13.04
N LEU A 83 -1.71 0.85 -13.24
CA LEU A 83 -0.30 1.24 -13.30
C LEU A 83 0.00 2.02 -14.59
N THR A 84 -0.50 1.57 -15.73
CA THR A 84 -0.37 2.30 -17.01
C THR A 84 -1.04 3.67 -16.94
N ARG A 85 -2.25 3.77 -16.40
CA ARG A 85 -2.98 5.06 -16.26
C ARG A 85 -2.25 6.08 -15.38
N ASN A 86 -1.36 5.63 -14.50
CA ASN A 86 -0.60 6.48 -13.60
C ASN A 86 0.88 6.63 -14.01
N ASP A 87 1.22 6.28 -15.25
CA ASP A 87 2.58 6.35 -15.84
C ASP A 87 3.63 5.60 -15.01
N ALA A 88 3.28 4.43 -14.47
CA ALA A 88 4.22 3.59 -13.76
C ALA A 88 5.07 2.79 -14.75
N GLU A 89 6.38 3.04 -14.76
CA GLU A 89 7.33 2.25 -15.55
C GLU A 89 7.78 0.99 -14.80
N ARG A 90 7.80 1.07 -13.46
CA ARG A 90 8.28 -0.01 -12.60
C ARG A 90 7.43 -0.16 -11.35
N ALA A 91 7.25 -1.41 -10.93
CA ALA A 91 6.49 -1.73 -9.73
C ALA A 91 7.12 -2.88 -8.92
N MET A 92 6.83 -2.87 -7.63
CA MET A 92 7.08 -3.99 -6.73
C MET A 92 5.76 -4.55 -6.24
N LEU A 93 5.62 -5.88 -6.26
CA LEU A 93 4.42 -6.58 -5.84
C LEU A 93 4.66 -7.29 -4.51
N ILE A 94 3.69 -7.24 -3.60
CA ILE A 94 3.75 -7.94 -2.31
C ILE A 94 2.38 -8.57 -2.03
N GLY A 95 2.33 -9.90 -2.05
CA GLY A 95 1.15 -10.67 -1.70
C GLY A 95 1.18 -11.15 -0.25
N TYR A 96 0.12 -10.87 0.50
CA TYR A 96 -0.06 -11.27 1.89
C TYR A 96 -1.04 -12.43 1.98
N GLY A 97 -0.57 -13.59 2.43
CA GLY A 97 -1.41 -14.77 2.60
C GLY A 97 -0.76 -16.08 2.14
N PRO A 98 -1.56 -17.17 2.12
CA PRO A 98 -1.04 -18.49 1.82
C PRO A 98 -0.64 -18.62 0.35
N GLY A 99 0.43 -19.37 0.11
CA GLY A 99 1.01 -19.52 -1.23
C GLY A 99 0.03 -20.04 -2.28
N TRP A 100 -0.85 -20.98 -1.93
CA TRP A 100 -1.87 -21.48 -2.87
C TRP A 100 -2.84 -20.40 -3.34
N HIS A 101 -3.04 -19.33 -2.57
CA HIS A 101 -3.96 -18.23 -2.90
C HIS A 101 -3.21 -17.05 -3.53
N VAL A 102 -2.01 -16.73 -3.04
CA VAL A 102 -1.21 -15.60 -3.50
C VAL A 102 -0.52 -15.88 -4.84
N THR A 103 0.12 -17.06 -4.99
CA THR A 103 0.98 -17.36 -6.14
C THR A 103 0.26 -17.20 -7.48
N PRO A 104 -0.94 -17.79 -7.71
CA PRO A 104 -1.60 -17.67 -9.00
C PRO A 104 -1.91 -16.21 -9.38
N VAL A 105 -2.24 -15.39 -8.38
CA VAL A 105 -2.60 -13.98 -8.60
C VAL A 105 -1.36 -13.14 -8.86
N ILE A 106 -0.27 -13.34 -8.12
CA ILE A 106 1.01 -12.67 -8.39
C ILE A 106 1.51 -13.02 -9.80
N ASP A 107 1.45 -14.29 -10.19
CA ASP A 107 1.91 -14.72 -11.52
C ASP A 107 1.07 -14.08 -12.63
N ALA A 108 -0.25 -14.03 -12.48
CA ALA A 108 -1.13 -13.37 -13.43
C ALA A 108 -0.87 -11.86 -13.53
N VAL A 109 -0.73 -11.17 -12.38
CA VAL A 109 -0.41 -9.73 -12.34
C VAL A 109 0.94 -9.47 -13.01
N ARG A 110 1.97 -10.27 -12.72
CA ARG A 110 3.29 -10.14 -13.38
C ARG A 110 3.20 -10.30 -14.89
N GLY A 111 2.42 -11.28 -15.36
CA GLY A 111 2.16 -11.47 -16.80
C GLY A 111 1.54 -10.22 -17.43
N ALA A 112 0.45 -9.71 -16.84
CA ALA A 112 -0.23 -8.53 -17.33
C ALA A 112 0.65 -7.26 -17.31
N LEU A 113 1.47 -7.07 -16.25
CA LEU A 113 2.43 -5.97 -16.18
C LEU A 113 3.50 -6.08 -17.27
N SER A 114 4.01 -7.29 -17.51
CA SER A 114 4.99 -7.53 -18.58
C SER A 114 4.41 -7.22 -19.95
N GLU A 115 3.16 -7.61 -20.22
CA GLU A 115 2.48 -7.30 -21.49
C GLU A 115 2.25 -5.78 -21.67
N ALA A 116 2.02 -5.06 -20.56
CA ALA A 116 1.90 -3.61 -20.55
C ALA A 116 3.25 -2.86 -20.59
N GLY A 117 4.38 -3.57 -20.60
CA GLY A 117 5.72 -2.98 -20.64
C GLY A 117 6.20 -2.40 -19.29
N ILE A 118 5.62 -2.87 -18.18
CA ILE A 118 5.93 -2.40 -16.82
C ILE A 118 6.88 -3.39 -16.14
N ASP A 119 8.05 -2.91 -15.73
CA ASP A 119 9.07 -3.74 -15.11
C ASP A 119 8.71 -4.09 -13.66
N THR A 120 8.63 -5.38 -13.36
CA THR A 120 8.42 -5.86 -11.99
C THR A 120 9.77 -6.03 -11.30
N ILE A 121 10.11 -5.08 -10.44
CA ILE A 121 11.40 -5.04 -9.70
C ILE A 121 11.56 -6.31 -8.86
N ASP A 122 10.51 -6.65 -8.11
CA ASP A 122 10.42 -7.87 -7.32
C ASP A 122 8.94 -8.19 -7.10
N ALA A 123 8.66 -9.46 -6.84
CA ALA A 123 7.35 -9.93 -6.42
C ALA A 123 7.53 -10.82 -5.21
N LEU A 124 6.98 -10.39 -4.08
CA LEU A 124 7.15 -11.05 -2.79
C LEU A 124 5.85 -11.70 -2.33
N ARG A 125 5.97 -12.79 -1.59
CA ARG A 125 4.91 -13.33 -0.74
C ARG A 125 5.28 -13.18 0.72
N VAL A 126 4.32 -12.86 1.56
CA VAL A 126 4.48 -12.72 3.02
C VAL A 126 3.46 -13.59 3.73
N GLU A 127 3.94 -14.44 4.64
CA GLU A 127 3.12 -15.31 5.48
C GLU A 127 3.88 -15.71 6.75
N GLY A 128 3.23 -15.66 7.92
CA GLY A 128 3.78 -16.22 9.16
C GLY A 128 5.15 -15.67 9.58
N GLY A 129 5.38 -14.36 9.40
CA GLY A 129 6.67 -13.72 9.73
C GLY A 129 7.83 -14.08 8.79
N ARG A 130 7.50 -14.65 7.62
CA ARG A 130 8.46 -14.99 6.57
C ARG A 130 8.07 -14.36 5.25
N TYR A 131 9.05 -14.21 4.38
CA TYR A 131 8.82 -13.84 2.99
C TYR A 131 9.55 -14.73 1.99
N TRP A 132 9.02 -14.75 0.78
CA TRP A 132 9.58 -15.45 -0.39
C TRP A 132 9.60 -14.46 -1.56
N SER A 133 10.63 -14.51 -2.40
CA SER A 133 10.63 -13.79 -3.68
C SER A 133 10.28 -14.76 -4.81
N TYR A 134 9.46 -14.29 -5.76
CA TYR A 134 9.13 -14.98 -7.01
C TYR A 134 10.05 -14.58 -8.17
N THR A 135 10.96 -13.63 -7.98
CA THR A 135 11.89 -13.14 -9.01
C THR A 135 13.33 -13.48 -8.69
N CYS A 136 13.73 -13.54 -7.41
CA CYS A 136 15.10 -13.84 -7.00
C CYS A 136 15.38 -15.35 -7.11
N PRO A 137 16.33 -15.79 -7.97
CA PRO A 137 16.61 -17.21 -8.17
C PRO A 137 17.61 -17.79 -7.16
N ASP A 138 18.25 -16.95 -6.36
CA ASP A 138 19.31 -17.35 -5.42
C ASP A 138 18.70 -17.95 -4.14
N PRO A 139 18.90 -19.25 -3.86
CA PRO A 139 18.33 -19.90 -2.68
C PRO A 139 19.02 -19.51 -1.36
N ASP A 140 20.24 -18.97 -1.42
CA ASP A 140 20.95 -18.44 -0.24
C ASP A 140 20.41 -17.05 0.12
N CYS A 141 20.00 -16.27 -0.89
CA CYS A 141 19.30 -15.00 -0.71
C CYS A 141 17.82 -15.19 -0.32
N CYS A 142 17.11 -16.03 -1.07
CA CYS A 142 15.67 -16.28 -0.97
C CYS A 142 15.39 -17.77 -0.79
N SER A 143 15.48 -18.22 0.47
CA SER A 143 15.25 -19.62 0.81
C SER A 143 13.87 -20.12 0.37
N PRO A 144 13.76 -21.34 -0.19
CA PRO A 144 12.47 -21.98 -0.47
C PRO A 144 11.58 -22.14 0.78
N ASN A 145 12.20 -22.23 1.96
CA ASN A 145 11.50 -22.32 3.25
C ASN A 145 11.07 -20.95 3.81
N GLY A 146 11.35 -19.88 3.08
CA GLY A 146 11.01 -18.51 3.46
C GLY A 146 12.05 -17.88 4.36
N VAL A 147 12.38 -16.63 4.06
CA VAL A 147 13.33 -15.83 4.83
C VAL A 147 12.59 -15.22 6.01
N PRO A 148 13.00 -15.50 7.27
CA PRO A 148 12.41 -14.85 8.43
C PRO A 148 12.72 -13.36 8.38
N TYR A 149 11.76 -12.53 8.76
CA TYR A 149 11.97 -11.10 8.92
C TYR A 149 11.30 -10.59 10.19
N ASP A 150 11.87 -9.55 10.77
CA ASP A 150 11.30 -8.86 11.90
C ASP A 150 10.89 -7.44 11.46
N ALA A 151 9.59 -7.22 11.33
CA ALA A 151 9.04 -5.92 10.99
C ALA A 151 9.26 -4.89 12.12
N GLY A 152 9.31 -5.34 13.39
CA GLY A 152 9.39 -4.47 14.56
C GLY A 152 10.75 -3.81 14.74
N SER A 153 11.83 -4.51 14.38
CA SER A 153 13.19 -3.97 14.41
C SER A 153 13.67 -3.39 13.06
N ASN A 154 12.83 -3.43 12.02
CA ASN A 154 13.21 -2.93 10.71
C ASN A 154 13.40 -1.40 10.72
N PRO A 155 14.53 -0.85 10.23
CA PRO A 155 14.78 0.59 10.20
C PRO A 155 13.71 1.41 9.46
N ALA A 156 13.10 0.87 8.41
CA ALA A 156 12.04 1.55 7.67
C ALA A 156 10.77 1.69 8.50
N ALA A 157 10.36 0.62 9.21
CA ALA A 157 9.26 0.66 10.15
C ALA A 157 9.55 1.63 11.30
N ALA A 158 10.75 1.58 11.88
CA ALA A 158 11.16 2.49 12.94
C ALA A 158 11.13 3.97 12.49
N ALA A 159 11.58 4.26 11.27
CA ALA A 159 11.53 5.60 10.71
C ALA A 159 10.09 6.10 10.50
N ALA A 160 9.17 5.23 10.06
CA ALA A 160 7.75 5.57 9.93
C ALA A 160 7.11 5.87 11.29
N VAL A 161 7.37 5.05 12.30
CA VAL A 161 6.91 5.29 13.68
C VAL A 161 7.47 6.61 14.22
N PHE A 162 8.77 6.87 14.01
CA PHE A 162 9.41 8.11 14.41
C PHE A 162 8.77 9.33 13.73
N ALA A 163 8.37 9.19 12.46
CA ALA A 163 7.64 10.21 11.71
C ALA A 163 6.13 10.31 12.08
N GLY A 164 5.68 9.58 13.11
CA GLY A 164 4.32 9.67 13.65
C GLY A 164 3.28 8.79 12.95
N TYR A 165 3.70 7.90 12.05
CA TYR A 165 2.79 6.95 11.40
C TYR A 165 2.50 5.77 12.31
N VAL A 166 1.25 5.29 12.28
CA VAL A 166 0.83 4.15 13.08
C VAL A 166 0.06 3.17 12.22
N ALA A 167 0.48 1.90 12.25
CA ALA A 167 -0.26 0.79 11.68
C ALA A 167 -1.23 0.21 12.72
N ARG A 168 -2.51 0.08 12.36
CA ARG A 168 -3.52 -0.64 13.14
C ARG A 168 -3.42 -2.15 12.92
N PRO A 169 -3.95 -2.98 13.86
CA PRO A 169 -3.88 -4.43 13.74
C PRO A 169 -4.47 -4.95 12.43
N ASP A 170 -5.59 -4.39 12.00
CA ASP A 170 -6.27 -4.77 10.78
C ASP A 170 -7.09 -3.61 10.21
N ARG A 171 -7.68 -3.84 9.04
CA ARG A 171 -8.53 -2.86 8.35
C ARG A 171 -9.80 -2.54 9.16
N ALA A 172 -10.39 -3.52 9.83
CA ALA A 172 -11.63 -3.33 10.60
C ALA A 172 -11.41 -2.38 11.79
N ALA A 173 -10.25 -2.43 12.44
CA ALA A 173 -9.84 -1.52 13.49
C ALA A 173 -9.67 -0.07 12.98
N LEU A 174 -9.16 0.11 11.76
CA LEU A 174 -9.10 1.42 11.12
C LEU A 174 -10.52 1.92 10.77
N GLU A 175 -11.37 1.06 10.22
CA GLU A 175 -12.77 1.39 9.90
C GLU A 175 -13.56 1.78 11.15
N ALA A 176 -13.35 1.08 12.27
CA ALA A 176 -14.00 1.39 13.55
C ALA A 176 -13.64 2.79 14.08
N MET A 177 -12.43 3.30 13.80
CA MET A 177 -12.06 4.67 14.16
C MET A 177 -12.74 5.74 13.31
N LEU A 178 -13.06 5.41 12.06
CA LEU A 178 -13.74 6.31 11.12
C LEU A 178 -15.26 6.19 11.20
N ALA A 179 -15.76 5.21 11.96
CA ALA A 179 -17.18 5.04 12.19
C ALA A 179 -17.76 6.34 12.79
N PRO A 180 -18.94 6.78 12.32
CA PRO A 180 -19.58 7.96 12.89
C PRO A 180 -19.72 7.80 14.39
N ALA A 181 -19.47 8.89 15.14
CA ALA A 181 -19.75 8.91 16.56
C ALA A 181 -21.20 8.45 16.81
N GLY A 182 -21.37 7.52 17.76
CA GLY A 182 -22.67 7.00 18.18
C GLY A 182 -23.26 7.80 19.35
N GLY A 183 -24.54 7.57 19.66
CA GLY A 183 -25.16 8.11 20.87
C GLY A 183 -25.10 9.64 20.99
N GLN A 184 -24.80 10.12 22.20
CA GLN A 184 -24.84 11.53 22.57
C GLN A 184 -23.89 12.40 21.75
N ASP A 185 -22.71 11.88 21.38
CA ASP A 185 -21.74 12.61 20.55
C ASP A 185 -22.31 12.94 19.16
N ARG A 186 -23.09 12.01 18.58
CA ARG A 186 -23.76 12.23 17.29
C ARG A 186 -24.79 13.35 17.36
N GLU A 187 -25.55 13.39 18.46
CA GLU A 187 -26.60 14.38 18.68
C GLU A 187 -26.00 15.77 18.91
N GLN A 188 -24.91 15.85 19.66
CA GLN A 188 -24.16 17.09 19.90
C GLN A 188 -23.57 17.64 18.60
N VAL A 189 -22.88 16.81 17.81
CA VAL A 189 -22.35 17.24 16.49
C VAL A 189 -23.47 17.73 15.59
N ARG A 190 -24.60 17.02 15.52
CA ARG A 190 -25.77 17.45 14.72
C ARG A 190 -26.37 18.77 15.21
N ALA A 191 -26.43 18.99 16.52
CA ALA A 191 -26.92 20.23 17.10
C ALA A 191 -26.00 21.39 16.74
N ALA A 192 -24.69 21.24 16.93
CA ALA A 192 -23.69 22.24 16.57
C ALA A 192 -23.72 22.57 15.07
N THR A 193 -23.86 21.57 14.18
CA THR A 193 -23.99 21.81 12.74
C THR A 193 -25.25 22.61 12.39
N ARG A 194 -26.40 22.29 13.01
CA ARG A 194 -27.65 23.05 12.78
C ARG A 194 -27.51 24.51 13.21
N GLU A 195 -26.88 24.74 14.36
CA GLU A 195 -26.66 26.08 14.89
C GLU A 195 -25.72 26.90 13.98
N ALA A 196 -24.61 26.31 13.54
CA ALA A 196 -23.70 26.95 12.60
C ALA A 196 -24.38 27.28 11.25
N CYS A 197 -25.22 26.39 10.72
CA CYS A 197 -26.00 26.68 9.51
C CYS A 197 -26.99 27.83 9.70
N ALA A 198 -27.67 27.89 10.85
CA ALA A 198 -28.60 28.97 11.17
C ALA A 198 -27.89 30.33 11.28
N GLN A 199 -26.71 30.37 11.92
CA GLN A 199 -25.88 31.57 12.03
C GLN A 199 -25.36 32.04 10.66
N ALA A 200 -24.95 31.10 9.79
CA ALA A 200 -24.50 31.43 8.44
C ALA A 200 -25.64 32.00 7.57
N ALA A 201 -26.86 31.50 7.71
CA ALA A 201 -28.03 32.02 7.00
C ALA A 201 -28.42 33.43 7.48
N GLN A 202 -28.26 33.73 8.76
CA GLN A 202 -28.54 35.05 9.34
C GLN A 202 -27.48 36.09 8.97
N SER A 203 -26.22 35.67 8.83
CA SER A 203 -25.10 36.54 8.41
C SER A 203 -25.09 36.90 6.92
N ALA A 204 -25.99 36.31 6.12
CA ALA A 204 -26.10 36.51 4.68
C ALA A 204 -27.22 37.52 4.28
N HIS A 205 -27.79 38.22 5.27
CA HIS A 205 -28.72 39.35 5.12
C HIS A 205 -28.10 40.62 5.70
#